data_AF-W7UMY4-F1
#
_entry.id   AF-W7UMY4-F1
#
_cell.length_a   1.000
_cell.length_b   1.000
_cell.length_c   1.000
_cell.angle_alpha   90.00
_cell.angle_beta   90.00
_cell.angle_gamma   90.00
#
_symmetry.space_group_name_H-M   'P 1'
#
loop_
_entity.id
_entity.type
_entity.pdbx_description
1 polymer ?
#
loop_
_entity_poly.entity_id
_entity_poly.type
_entity_poly.pdbx_seq_one_letter_code
_entity_poly.pdbx_strand_id
1 'polypeptide(L)'
;MKKNIFACICVSALMCSALASCEVEFSTNNSDYSFGTDTEYAAKSEDKPQTRKAEEKPAETPKTTEKENTETTEKPQETAKAQAKTKILEFSKSPSIKSEEKEEKKTSSKHTSDANKLMDALNIIDLVDGGATVDTDSDDVITEGIYSYSRVTDTRFWDIDDVISFVTGHITGDLLYKYNELYVGDVPMFKEFDGKLYYLFGARGCGFNYTGDPVITYEDDSSFTFTVPVDNFGEVQTFTVNAVKEDGKWKASSYSFS
;
A
#
# COMPACT_ATOMS: atom_id res chain seq x y z
N MET A 1 -21.52 -34.91 44.63
CA MET A 1 -20.50 -34.65 45.68
C MET A 1 -19.48 -33.68 45.10
N LYS A 2 -18.97 -32.70 45.86
CA LYS A 2 -17.95 -31.75 45.35
C LYS A 2 -16.54 -32.30 45.60
N LYS A 3 -15.66 -32.30 44.58
CA LYS A 3 -14.21 -32.45 44.75
C LYS A 3 -13.48 -31.51 43.81
N ASN A 4 -12.60 -30.73 44.42
CA ASN A 4 -12.04 -29.46 43.96
C ASN A 4 -11.09 -29.59 42.76
N ILE A 5 -10.93 -28.48 42.03
CA ILE A 5 -9.90 -28.26 41.01
C ILE A 5 -8.51 -28.27 41.68
N PHE A 6 -7.53 -28.91 41.05
CA PHE A 6 -6.10 -28.73 41.35
C PHE A 6 -5.49 -27.79 40.31
N ALA A 7 -4.89 -26.69 40.77
CA ALA A 7 -4.08 -25.81 39.94
C ALA A 7 -2.59 -26.15 40.15
N CYS A 8 -1.89 -26.49 39.07
CA CYS A 8 -0.43 -26.64 39.09
C CYS A 8 0.21 -25.31 38.70
N ILE A 9 0.82 -24.62 39.66
CA ILE A 9 1.62 -23.41 39.41
C ILE A 9 3.05 -23.87 39.11
N CYS A 10 3.43 -23.88 37.83
CA CYS A 10 4.79 -24.17 37.41
C CYS A 10 5.66 -22.90 37.47
N VAL A 11 6.35 -22.68 38.59
CA VAL A 11 7.46 -21.71 38.64
C VAL A 11 8.74 -22.42 38.19
N SER A 12 9.20 -22.10 36.98
CA SER A 12 10.52 -22.48 36.46
C SER A 12 11.40 -21.23 36.35
N ALA A 13 12.59 -21.28 36.94
CA ALA A 13 13.42 -20.11 37.21
C ALA A 13 14.25 -19.62 36.00
N LEU A 14 14.79 -18.40 36.13
CA LEU A 14 15.79 -17.84 35.22
C LEU A 14 17.02 -18.76 35.10
N MET A 15 17.58 -18.83 33.90
CA MET A 15 19.00 -19.11 33.68
C MET A 15 19.56 -18.07 32.71
N CYS A 16 20.38 -17.14 33.22
CA CYS A 16 21.23 -16.30 32.40
C CYS A 16 22.59 -16.97 32.25
N SER A 17 23.08 -17.19 31.03
CA SER A 17 24.45 -17.64 30.81
C SER A 17 25.03 -17.15 29.49
N ALA A 18 26.10 -16.33 29.62
CA ALA A 18 27.13 -16.03 28.62
C ALA A 18 26.69 -15.53 27.23
N LEU A 19 26.92 -14.23 27.01
CA LEU A 19 27.40 -13.78 25.69
C LEU A 19 28.80 -14.39 25.45
N ALA A 20 29.03 -14.94 24.26
CA ALA A 20 30.34 -15.38 23.80
C ALA A 20 30.54 -14.92 22.36
N SER A 21 31.40 -13.93 22.16
CA SER A 21 31.73 -13.39 20.85
C SER A 21 32.64 -14.35 20.08
N CYS A 22 32.30 -14.65 18.83
CA CYS A 22 33.23 -15.15 17.82
C CYS A 22 32.91 -14.44 16.50
N GLU A 23 33.95 -14.02 15.79
CA GLU A 23 33.80 -13.28 14.54
C GLU A 23 33.26 -14.17 13.39
N VAL A 24 32.50 -13.55 12.48
CA VAL A 24 32.21 -14.12 11.16
C VAL A 24 33.03 -13.35 10.14
N GLU A 25 34.02 -14.00 9.54
CA GLU A 25 34.87 -13.40 8.51
C GLU A 25 34.04 -13.13 7.24
N PHE A 26 33.93 -11.86 6.85
CA PHE A 26 33.23 -11.48 5.62
C PHE A 26 34.16 -11.62 4.41
N SER A 27 34.06 -12.77 3.72
CA SER A 27 34.80 -13.03 2.48
C SER A 27 34.27 -12.16 1.33
N THR A 28 34.84 -10.97 1.14
CA THR A 28 34.57 -10.10 -0.02
C THR A 28 35.03 -10.77 -1.31
N ASN A 29 34.10 -11.21 -2.15
CA ASN A 29 34.37 -11.55 -3.55
C ASN A 29 34.13 -10.31 -4.43
N ASN A 30 34.97 -10.14 -5.45
CA ASN A 30 35.07 -8.89 -6.21
C ASN A 30 33.94 -8.71 -7.24
N SER A 31 33.43 -7.48 -7.35
CA SER A 31 32.75 -6.97 -8.56
C SER A 31 33.16 -5.53 -8.79
N ASP A 32 33.83 -5.27 -9.93
CA ASP A 32 34.53 -4.00 -10.14
C ASP A 32 33.56 -2.82 -10.38
N TYR A 33 33.70 -1.76 -9.56
CA TYR A 33 33.22 -0.43 -9.93
C TYR A 33 34.15 0.64 -9.35
N SER A 34 35.00 1.22 -10.21
CA SER A 34 35.97 2.24 -9.80
C SER A 34 35.35 3.63 -9.74
N PHE A 35 35.27 4.22 -8.54
CA PHE A 35 35.12 5.65 -8.38
C PHE A 35 36.43 6.23 -7.83
N GLY A 36 37.09 7.09 -8.62
CA GLY A 36 38.41 7.63 -8.28
C GLY A 36 38.33 8.75 -7.22
N THR A 37 39.22 8.70 -6.23
CA THR A 37 39.32 9.72 -5.18
C THR A 37 40.73 10.30 -5.08
N ASP A 38 40.97 11.35 -5.86
CA ASP A 38 41.95 12.41 -5.62
C ASP A 38 41.16 13.74 -5.63
N THR A 39 41.46 14.78 -4.84
CA THR A 39 42.75 15.13 -4.24
C THR A 39 42.58 15.77 -2.85
N GLU A 40 43.60 15.61 -2.01
CA GLU A 40 43.85 16.35 -0.77
C GLU A 40 43.95 17.88 -0.99
N TYR A 41 43.44 18.70 -0.06
CA TYR A 41 44.05 20.01 0.26
C TYR A 41 43.75 20.47 1.71
N ALA A 42 44.67 21.25 2.28
CA ALA A 42 44.81 21.42 3.73
C ALA A 42 44.04 22.59 4.37
N ALA A 43 43.87 22.51 5.70
CA ALA A 43 43.20 23.52 6.53
C ALA A 43 44.11 24.68 6.98
N LYS A 44 43.54 25.88 7.17
CA LYS A 44 44.05 26.91 8.07
C LYS A 44 42.93 27.82 8.62
N SER A 45 43.26 28.74 9.53
CA SER A 45 42.38 29.23 10.60
C SER A 45 41.91 30.68 10.48
N GLU A 46 40.91 31.03 11.32
CA GLU A 46 40.58 32.36 11.90
C GLU A 46 40.26 33.52 10.92
N ASP A 47 39.12 34.23 11.03
CA ASP A 47 38.81 35.15 12.15
C ASP A 47 37.28 35.37 12.35
N LYS A 48 36.90 36.34 13.18
CA LYS A 48 35.57 36.59 13.78
C LYS A 48 34.63 37.53 12.98
N PRO A 49 33.36 37.75 13.41
CA PRO A 49 32.27 38.16 12.51
C PRO A 49 32.21 39.66 12.22
N GLN A 50 31.55 40.02 11.12
CA GLN A 50 31.25 41.40 10.77
C GLN A 50 29.73 41.68 10.74
N THR A 51 29.24 42.40 11.74
CA THR A 51 27.85 42.86 11.85
C THR A 51 27.59 44.02 10.90
N ARG A 52 26.42 44.05 10.25
CA ARG A 52 25.83 45.29 9.70
C ARG A 52 24.37 45.45 10.14
N LYS A 53 23.93 46.70 10.24
CA LYS A 53 22.63 47.10 10.79
C LYS A 53 21.48 46.99 9.78
N ALA A 54 20.27 46.91 10.31
CA ALA A 54 19.03 47.13 9.58
C ALA A 54 18.81 48.60 9.19
N GLU A 55 17.89 48.80 8.25
CA GLU A 55 17.15 50.04 8.01
C GLU A 55 15.67 49.68 7.78
N GLU A 56 14.73 50.61 7.98
CA GLU A 56 13.33 50.29 8.33
C GLU A 56 12.28 51.01 7.46
N LYS A 57 11.13 50.33 7.25
CA LYS A 57 9.78 50.94 7.13
C LYS A 57 9.34 51.52 5.75
N PRO A 58 8.06 51.96 5.55
CA PRO A 58 7.18 51.22 4.62
C PRO A 58 6.32 52.07 3.65
N ALA A 59 5.59 51.41 2.74
CA ALA A 59 4.32 51.84 2.11
C ALA A 59 3.83 50.73 1.14
N GLU A 60 2.56 50.57 0.75
CA GLU A 60 1.25 50.96 1.31
C GLU A 60 0.17 50.05 0.67
N THR A 61 -1.03 49.96 1.26
CA THR A 61 -2.18 49.24 0.66
C THR A 61 -3.33 50.21 0.36
N PRO A 62 -4.01 50.08 -0.80
CA PRO A 62 -5.36 50.60 -0.96
C PRO A 62 -6.42 49.49 -1.12
N LYS A 63 -7.49 49.58 -0.30
CA LYS A 63 -8.86 49.13 -0.65
C LYS A 63 -9.51 50.23 -1.52
N THR A 64 -10.70 50.16 -2.14
CA THR A 64 -11.87 49.23 -2.17
C THR A 64 -12.47 49.35 -3.62
N THR A 65 -13.68 48.99 -4.08
CA THR A 65 -15.01 48.52 -3.62
C THR A 65 -15.58 47.71 -4.83
N GLU A 66 -16.28 46.58 -4.68
CA GLU A 66 -17.69 46.39 -4.29
C GLU A 66 -18.74 46.92 -5.31
N LYS A 67 -19.82 46.13 -5.48
CA LYS A 67 -21.07 46.29 -6.30
C LYS A 67 -21.10 45.57 -7.66
N GLU A 68 -22.21 44.95 -8.09
CA GLU A 68 -23.43 44.49 -7.38
C GLU A 68 -24.19 43.42 -8.20
N ASN A 69 -25.04 42.64 -7.51
CA ASN A 69 -26.19 41.82 -7.93
C ASN A 69 -26.79 42.12 -9.33
N THR A 70 -27.38 41.17 -10.09
CA THR A 70 -28.56 40.37 -9.70
C THR A 70 -28.72 38.99 -10.37
N GLU A 71 -29.56 38.15 -9.74
CA GLU A 71 -30.18 36.94 -10.30
C GLU A 71 -31.03 37.19 -11.56
N THR A 72 -31.31 36.12 -12.32
CA THR A 72 -32.68 35.79 -12.77
C THR A 72 -32.77 34.28 -13.03
N THR A 73 -33.85 33.66 -12.54
CA THR A 73 -34.17 32.23 -12.70
C THR A 73 -35.26 32.06 -13.76
N GLU A 74 -35.19 31.02 -14.61
CA GLU A 74 -36.33 30.11 -14.83
C GLU A 74 -35.97 28.83 -15.63
N LYS A 75 -36.97 27.96 -15.84
CA LYS A 75 -36.82 26.49 -15.99
C LYS A 75 -37.31 26.00 -17.39
N PRO A 76 -37.83 24.77 -17.64
CA PRO A 76 -37.43 23.99 -18.82
C PRO A 76 -38.54 23.84 -19.89
N GLN A 77 -38.22 23.24 -21.04
CA GLN A 77 -39.25 22.58 -21.85
C GLN A 77 -38.75 21.31 -22.56
N GLU A 78 -39.66 20.34 -22.68
CA GLU A 78 -39.48 19.00 -23.26
C GLU A 78 -40.31 18.88 -24.54
N THR A 79 -39.76 18.30 -25.62
CA THR A 79 -40.60 17.83 -26.75
C THR A 79 -40.08 16.60 -27.50
N ALA A 80 -40.66 15.45 -27.16
CA ALA A 80 -41.07 14.33 -28.03
C ALA A 80 -40.33 13.98 -29.36
N LYS A 81 -39.79 12.74 -29.38
CA LYS A 81 -40.00 11.65 -30.37
C LYS A 81 -40.09 11.94 -31.88
N ALA A 82 -39.28 11.19 -32.64
CA ALA A 82 -39.71 10.59 -33.92
C ALA A 82 -39.20 9.14 -34.02
N GLN A 83 -40.00 8.22 -34.56
CA GLN A 83 -39.60 6.84 -34.86
C GLN A 83 -39.50 6.63 -36.37
N ALA A 84 -38.43 5.98 -36.84
CA ALA A 84 -38.35 5.43 -38.20
C ALA A 84 -38.40 3.90 -38.14
N LYS A 85 -39.38 3.28 -38.82
CA LYS A 85 -39.45 1.84 -39.02
C LYS A 85 -38.85 1.48 -40.38
N THR A 86 -37.91 0.54 -40.41
CA THR A 86 -37.46 -0.09 -41.66
C THR A 86 -37.71 -1.59 -41.58
N LYS A 87 -38.45 -2.12 -42.56
CA LYS A 87 -38.85 -3.53 -42.66
C LYS A 87 -38.23 -4.11 -43.93
N ILE A 88 -37.24 -5.00 -43.82
CA ILE A 88 -36.77 -5.81 -44.95
C ILE A 88 -36.56 -7.27 -44.52
N LEU A 89 -37.43 -8.12 -45.08
CA LEU A 89 -37.34 -9.54 -45.45
C LEU A 89 -36.36 -10.51 -44.75
N GLU A 90 -36.89 -11.70 -44.47
CA GLU A 90 -36.16 -12.93 -44.16
C GLU A 90 -35.28 -13.39 -45.34
N PHE A 91 -34.19 -14.15 -45.07
CA PHE A 91 -33.54 -14.95 -46.10
C PHE A 91 -33.02 -16.30 -45.60
N SER A 92 -33.32 -17.34 -46.38
CA SER A 92 -32.85 -18.74 -46.39
C SER A 92 -32.12 -19.35 -45.19
N LYS A 93 -32.60 -20.51 -44.74
CA LYS A 93 -31.77 -21.51 -44.04
C LYS A 93 -30.62 -22.00 -44.92
N SER A 94 -29.48 -22.29 -44.31
CA SER A 94 -28.53 -23.34 -44.71
C SER A 94 -27.77 -23.82 -43.46
N PRO A 95 -27.48 -25.11 -43.27
CA PRO A 95 -26.88 -25.61 -42.04
C PRO A 95 -25.35 -25.56 -42.05
N SER A 96 -24.76 -25.02 -40.97
CA SER A 96 -23.32 -25.11 -40.71
C SER A 96 -23.05 -25.69 -39.32
N ILE A 97 -22.39 -26.85 -39.32
CA ILE A 97 -21.42 -27.40 -38.36
C ILE A 97 -21.54 -26.88 -36.91
N LYS A 98 -21.91 -27.77 -35.99
CA LYS A 98 -21.53 -27.62 -34.58
C LYS A 98 -20.01 -27.71 -34.46
N SER A 99 -19.36 -26.58 -34.24
CA SER A 99 -18.15 -26.55 -33.41
C SER A 99 -18.60 -26.79 -31.96
N GLU A 100 -18.11 -27.85 -31.32
CA GLU A 100 -18.29 -28.03 -29.87
C GLU A 100 -17.34 -27.07 -29.14
N GLU A 101 -17.76 -25.81 -29.07
CA GLU A 101 -17.21 -24.86 -28.12
C GLU A 101 -17.45 -25.44 -26.72
N LYS A 102 -16.35 -25.89 -26.11
CA LYS A 102 -16.36 -26.60 -24.84
C LYS A 102 -16.60 -25.56 -23.74
N GLU A 103 -17.88 -25.27 -23.45
CA GLU A 103 -18.29 -24.36 -22.37
C GLU A 103 -17.52 -24.72 -21.10
N GLU A 104 -16.53 -23.88 -20.78
CA GLU A 104 -15.76 -24.00 -19.55
C GLU A 104 -16.63 -23.47 -18.42
N LYS A 105 -17.53 -24.36 -17.97
CA LYS A 105 -18.50 -24.13 -16.91
C LYS A 105 -17.79 -23.50 -15.72
N LYS A 106 -17.97 -22.18 -15.54
CA LYS A 106 -17.37 -21.36 -14.46
C LYS A 106 -17.83 -21.86 -13.09
N THR A 107 -17.24 -22.96 -12.63
CA THR A 107 -17.42 -23.53 -11.31
C THR A 107 -16.77 -22.59 -10.32
N SER A 108 -17.56 -21.71 -9.71
CA SER A 108 -17.09 -20.85 -8.62
C SER A 108 -16.44 -21.73 -7.56
N SER A 109 -15.13 -21.53 -7.35
CA SER A 109 -14.39 -22.20 -6.30
C SER A 109 -14.93 -21.75 -4.93
N LYS A 110 -14.72 -22.61 -3.91
CA LYS A 110 -14.87 -22.27 -2.49
C LYS A 110 -14.09 -21.00 -2.10
N HIS A 111 -12.97 -20.72 -2.77
CA HIS A 111 -12.03 -19.64 -2.43
C HIS A 111 -12.23 -18.34 -3.23
N THR A 112 -13.22 -18.24 -4.12
CA THR A 112 -13.51 -16.96 -4.80
C THR A 112 -13.79 -15.81 -3.81
N SER A 113 -14.46 -16.09 -2.67
CA SER A 113 -14.66 -15.09 -1.61
C SER A 113 -13.37 -14.75 -0.86
N ASP A 114 -12.43 -15.68 -0.75
CA ASP A 114 -11.15 -15.47 -0.06
C ASP A 114 -10.17 -14.69 -0.95
N ALA A 115 -10.13 -15.00 -2.25
CA ALA A 115 -9.36 -14.27 -3.25
C ALA A 115 -9.74 -12.77 -3.32
N ASN A 116 -11.04 -12.44 -3.30
CA ASN A 116 -11.48 -11.05 -3.28
C ASN A 116 -10.99 -10.31 -2.02
N LYS A 117 -11.09 -10.91 -0.82
CA LYS A 117 -10.56 -10.32 0.43
C LYS A 117 -9.05 -10.10 0.36
N LEU A 118 -8.31 -11.00 -0.30
CA LEU A 118 -6.86 -10.85 -0.50
C LEU A 118 -6.53 -9.77 -1.52
N MET A 119 -7.32 -9.60 -2.59
CA MET A 119 -7.21 -8.46 -3.51
C MET A 119 -7.44 -7.13 -2.78
N ASP A 120 -8.53 -7.02 -2.01
CA ASP A 120 -8.84 -5.83 -1.22
C ASP A 120 -7.69 -5.51 -0.24
N ALA A 121 -7.23 -6.51 0.52
CA ALA A 121 -6.15 -6.35 1.49
C ALA A 121 -4.79 -6.00 0.85
N LEU A 122 -4.42 -6.67 -0.25
CA LEU A 122 -3.19 -6.36 -1.01
C LEU A 122 -3.23 -4.92 -1.53
N ASN A 123 -4.35 -4.50 -2.12
CA ASN A 123 -4.50 -3.14 -2.63
C ASN A 123 -4.45 -2.10 -1.51
N ILE A 124 -5.06 -2.35 -0.35
CA ILE A 124 -4.98 -1.44 0.80
C ILE A 124 -3.55 -1.38 1.36
N ILE A 125 -2.84 -2.50 1.45
CA ILE A 125 -1.43 -2.53 1.88
C ILE A 125 -0.55 -1.74 0.91
N ASP A 126 -0.68 -1.97 -0.40
CA ASP A 126 0.14 -1.29 -1.42
C ASP A 126 -0.19 0.21 -1.51
N LEU A 127 -1.44 0.63 -1.29
CA LEU A 127 -1.80 2.04 -1.13
C LEU A 127 -1.20 2.68 0.13
N VAL A 128 -1.19 1.97 1.26
CA VAL A 128 -0.59 2.41 2.54
C VAL A 128 0.95 2.43 2.48
N ASP A 129 1.56 1.59 1.66
CA ASP A 129 2.99 1.67 1.26
C ASP A 129 3.22 2.88 0.33
N GLY A 130 2.22 3.17 -0.51
CA GLY A 130 2.19 4.21 -1.53
C GLY A 130 2.17 5.67 -1.10
N GLY A 131 2.09 5.99 0.19
CA GLY A 131 1.78 7.35 0.64
C GLY A 131 0.28 7.71 0.53
N ALA A 132 -0.60 6.72 0.33
CA ALA A 132 -2.03 6.93 0.07
C ALA A 132 -2.92 6.30 1.15
N THR A 133 -4.15 6.82 1.28
CA THR A 133 -5.21 6.38 2.21
C THR A 133 -4.94 6.49 3.71
N VAL A 134 -3.71 6.77 4.16
CA VAL A 134 -3.44 7.00 5.60
C VAL A 134 -3.88 8.42 5.97
N ASP A 135 -4.91 8.53 6.80
CA ASP A 135 -5.34 9.82 7.34
C ASP A 135 -4.31 10.34 8.37
N THR A 136 -3.89 11.60 8.18
CA THR A 136 -2.90 12.27 9.04
C THR A 136 -3.30 13.71 9.38
N ASP A 137 -2.82 14.20 10.51
CA ASP A 137 -2.85 15.61 10.92
C ASP A 137 -1.65 16.36 10.29
N SER A 138 -1.93 17.33 9.41
CA SER A 138 -0.90 18.12 8.73
C SER A 138 -0.28 19.23 9.59
N ASP A 139 -0.85 19.51 10.76
CA ASP A 139 -0.39 20.57 11.66
C ASP A 139 0.48 20.02 12.82
N ASP A 140 0.42 18.70 13.06
CA ASP A 140 1.26 17.95 14.00
C ASP A 140 2.32 17.14 13.23
N VAL A 141 3.44 17.79 12.88
CA VAL A 141 4.50 17.25 12.00
C VAL A 141 5.85 17.26 12.72
N ILE A 142 6.60 16.16 12.56
CA ILE A 142 7.98 15.99 13.02
C ILE A 142 8.91 15.86 11.82
N THR A 143 10.10 16.47 11.88
CA THR A 143 11.10 16.39 10.81
C THR A 143 12.42 15.81 11.32
N GLU A 144 12.89 14.74 10.68
CA GLU A 144 14.20 14.12 10.92
C GLU A 144 15.06 14.21 9.64
N GLY A 145 16.07 15.07 9.66
CA GLY A 145 16.95 15.27 8.51
C GLY A 145 16.21 15.88 7.31
N ILE A 146 15.90 15.04 6.31
CA ILE A 146 15.13 15.41 5.11
C ILE A 146 13.69 14.84 5.11
N TYR A 147 13.34 14.02 6.11
CA TYR A 147 12.08 13.30 6.16
C TYR A 147 11.10 14.01 7.09
N SER A 148 9.85 14.15 6.65
CA SER A 148 8.76 14.72 7.45
C SER A 148 7.67 13.70 7.68
N TYR A 149 7.31 13.55 8.95
CA TYR A 149 6.35 12.59 9.48
C TYR A 149 5.14 13.36 10.04
N SER A 150 3.95 13.10 9.52
CA SER A 150 2.68 13.72 9.99
C SER A 150 1.98 12.77 10.96
N ARG A 151 1.38 13.29 12.04
CA ARG A 151 0.74 12.44 13.05
C ARG A 151 -0.42 11.65 12.46
N VAL A 152 -0.51 10.35 12.73
CA VAL A 152 -1.62 9.53 12.26
C VAL A 152 -2.93 9.94 12.96
N THR A 153 -4.00 10.01 12.18
CA THR A 153 -5.40 10.18 12.63
C THR A 153 -6.31 9.07 12.12
N ASP A 154 -5.81 8.21 11.23
CA ASP A 154 -6.46 7.00 10.74
C ASP A 154 -6.85 6.06 11.89
N THR A 155 -8.12 5.67 11.92
CA THR A 155 -8.65 4.80 12.99
C THR A 155 -8.28 3.32 12.83
N ARG A 156 -7.52 2.96 11.77
CA ARG A 156 -6.92 1.63 11.57
C ARG A 156 -5.61 1.43 12.34
N PHE A 157 -4.92 2.49 12.72
CA PHE A 157 -3.55 2.42 13.25
C PHE A 157 -3.35 3.37 14.44
N TRP A 158 -3.42 2.86 15.66
CA TRP A 158 -3.15 3.64 16.87
C TRP A 158 -1.66 3.71 17.22
N ASP A 159 -0.97 2.59 17.03
CA ASP A 159 0.44 2.36 17.36
C ASP A 159 1.11 1.46 16.30
N ILE A 160 2.40 1.16 16.47
CA ILE A 160 3.14 0.32 15.51
C ILE A 160 2.70 -1.15 15.53
N ASP A 161 2.15 -1.65 16.64
CA ASP A 161 1.67 -3.03 16.77
C ASP A 161 0.38 -3.24 15.96
N ASP A 162 -0.50 -2.23 15.85
CA ASP A 162 -1.63 -2.23 14.91
C ASP A 162 -1.16 -2.35 13.44
N VAL A 163 -0.14 -1.57 13.04
CA VAL A 163 0.42 -1.61 11.68
C VAL A 163 0.99 -3.00 11.37
N ILE A 164 1.80 -3.55 12.27
CA ILE A 164 2.36 -4.90 12.16
C ILE A 164 1.23 -5.94 12.08
N SER A 165 0.20 -5.82 12.92
CA SER A 165 -0.93 -6.75 12.98
C SER A 165 -1.81 -6.71 11.73
N PHE A 166 -1.98 -5.55 11.12
CA PHE A 166 -2.67 -5.38 9.85
C PHE A 166 -1.92 -6.08 8.71
N VAL A 167 -0.63 -5.77 8.55
CA VAL A 167 0.20 -6.33 7.47
C VAL A 167 0.35 -7.86 7.63
N THR A 168 0.85 -8.33 8.78
CA THR A 168 1.06 -9.77 9.04
C THR A 168 -0.24 -10.57 9.17
N GLY A 169 -1.38 -9.90 9.35
CA GLY A 169 -2.72 -10.48 9.34
C GLY A 169 -3.24 -10.83 7.94
N HIS A 170 -2.67 -10.22 6.89
CA HIS A 170 -3.13 -10.34 5.50
C HIS A 170 -2.06 -10.89 4.53
N ILE A 171 -0.78 -10.69 4.82
CA ILE A 171 0.34 -11.20 4.02
C ILE A 171 1.35 -12.01 4.84
N THR A 172 2.11 -12.85 4.15
CA THR A 172 3.19 -13.69 4.70
C THR A 172 4.30 -13.88 3.64
N GLY A 173 5.32 -14.68 3.94
CA GLY A 173 6.37 -15.07 2.99
C GLY A 173 7.13 -13.88 2.40
N ASP A 174 7.41 -13.94 1.10
CA ASP A 174 8.20 -12.93 0.39
C ASP A 174 7.55 -11.53 0.41
N LEU A 175 6.22 -11.46 0.52
CA LEU A 175 5.52 -10.17 0.63
C LEU A 175 5.83 -9.45 1.95
N LEU A 176 6.13 -10.17 3.05
CA LEU A 176 6.60 -9.53 4.27
C LEU A 176 7.99 -8.90 4.09
N TYR A 177 8.82 -9.41 3.18
CA TYR A 177 10.06 -8.73 2.82
C TYR A 177 9.82 -7.50 1.94
N LYS A 178 8.83 -7.52 1.03
CA LYS A 178 8.45 -6.31 0.26
C LYS A 178 7.93 -5.19 1.18
N TYR A 179 6.98 -5.48 2.05
CA TYR A 179 6.21 -4.47 2.78
C TYR A 179 6.68 -4.23 4.23
N ASN A 180 7.89 -4.67 4.61
CA ASN A 180 8.42 -4.37 5.94
C ASN A 180 8.87 -2.91 6.12
N GLU A 181 9.15 -2.16 5.04
CA GLU A 181 9.47 -0.72 5.15
C GLU A 181 8.30 0.11 5.71
N LEU A 182 7.10 -0.48 5.79
CA LEU A 182 5.99 0.08 6.55
C LEU A 182 6.33 0.31 8.04
N TYR A 183 7.15 -0.54 8.67
CA TYR A 183 7.39 -0.53 10.12
C TYR A 183 8.81 -0.97 10.55
N VAL A 184 9.73 -1.24 9.62
CA VAL A 184 11.13 -1.64 9.86
C VAL A 184 12.07 -0.83 8.95
N GLY A 185 13.27 -0.53 9.45
CA GLY A 185 14.35 0.12 8.69
C GLY A 185 14.86 1.38 9.36
N ASP A 186 15.79 2.07 8.70
CA ASP A 186 16.32 3.37 9.19
C ASP A 186 15.29 4.50 9.00
N VAL A 187 14.44 4.39 7.98
CA VAL A 187 13.41 5.37 7.60
C VAL A 187 12.09 4.65 7.26
N PRO A 188 11.41 4.03 8.25
CA PRO A 188 10.16 3.32 8.02
C PRO A 188 9.02 4.31 7.72
N MET A 189 7.95 3.84 7.06
CA MET A 189 6.78 4.65 6.75
C MET A 189 6.02 5.07 8.00
N PHE A 190 5.71 4.13 8.89
CA PHE A 190 5.17 4.42 10.21
C PHE A 190 6.29 4.46 11.24
N LYS A 191 6.28 5.49 12.09
CA LYS A 191 7.26 5.68 13.16
C LYS A 191 6.62 6.33 14.38
N GLU A 192 6.97 5.85 15.56
CA GLU A 192 6.48 6.43 16.82
C GLU A 192 7.39 7.54 17.33
N PHE A 193 6.76 8.61 17.83
CA PHE A 193 7.41 9.72 18.52
C PHE A 193 6.59 10.12 19.75
N ASP A 194 7.23 10.21 20.91
CA ASP A 194 6.63 10.56 22.21
C ASP A 194 5.31 9.80 22.55
N GLY A 195 5.19 8.55 22.12
CA GLY A 195 4.02 7.70 22.37
C GLY A 195 2.82 7.98 21.46
N LYS A 196 3.03 8.60 20.30
CA LYS A 196 2.07 8.73 19.20
C LYS A 196 2.64 8.09 17.94
N LEU A 197 1.78 7.54 17.08
CA LEU A 197 2.13 7.12 15.73
C LEU A 197 2.17 8.31 14.75
N TYR A 198 3.21 8.39 13.93
CA TYR A 198 3.34 9.30 12.80
C TYR A 198 3.65 8.53 11.51
N TYR A 199 3.36 9.14 10.35
CA TYR A 199 3.49 8.53 9.03
C TYR A 199 4.27 9.43 8.04
N LEU A 200 5.17 8.81 7.26
CA LEU A 200 6.12 9.46 6.37
C LEU A 200 5.43 10.07 5.14
N PHE A 201 5.45 11.39 5.03
CA PHE A 201 4.87 12.08 3.88
C PHE A 201 5.67 11.82 2.59
N GLY A 202 5.02 11.22 1.59
CA GLY A 202 5.57 11.12 0.23
C GLY A 202 4.76 10.18 -0.67
N ALA A 203 4.20 10.72 -1.75
CA ALA A 203 3.49 9.93 -2.75
C ALA A 203 4.45 9.03 -3.55
N ARG A 204 4.15 7.74 -3.61
CA ARG A 204 4.86 6.69 -4.34
C ARG A 204 3.90 6.03 -5.35
N GLY A 205 4.42 5.31 -6.33
CA GLY A 205 3.57 4.53 -7.26
C GLY A 205 2.96 3.33 -6.53
N CYS A 206 1.63 3.21 -6.54
CA CYS A 206 0.91 2.27 -5.68
C CYS A 206 -0.49 1.90 -6.20
N GLY A 207 -1.02 0.81 -5.64
CA GLY A 207 -2.36 0.31 -5.89
C GLY A 207 -2.45 -0.62 -7.09
N PHE A 208 -3.42 -1.54 -7.05
CA PHE A 208 -3.68 -2.49 -8.13
C PHE A 208 -5.00 -2.15 -8.83
N ASN A 209 -4.92 -1.71 -10.09
CA ASN A 209 -6.08 -1.41 -10.92
C ASN A 209 -6.76 -2.70 -11.42
N TYR A 210 -7.38 -3.48 -10.53
CA TYR A 210 -8.09 -4.70 -10.90
C TYR A 210 -9.23 -4.41 -11.89
N THR A 211 -9.29 -5.15 -13.00
CA THR A 211 -10.26 -4.95 -14.09
C THR A 211 -11.27 -6.10 -14.23
N GLY A 212 -11.27 -7.08 -13.32
CA GLY A 212 -12.20 -8.21 -13.35
C GLY A 212 -12.19 -9.06 -12.07
N ASP A 213 -12.96 -10.15 -12.08
CA ASP A 213 -13.01 -11.14 -10.99
C ASP A 213 -11.67 -11.90 -10.85
N PRO A 214 -11.31 -12.38 -9.64
CA PRO A 214 -10.29 -13.41 -9.49
C PRO A 214 -10.77 -14.77 -10.03
N VAL A 215 -9.90 -15.44 -10.79
CA VAL A 215 -10.07 -16.80 -11.27
C VAL A 215 -9.12 -17.72 -10.49
N ILE A 216 -9.67 -18.69 -9.75
CA ILE A 216 -8.85 -19.67 -9.02
C ILE A 216 -8.26 -20.67 -10.03
N THR A 217 -6.93 -20.78 -10.07
CA THR A 217 -6.19 -21.64 -11.01
C THR A 217 -5.64 -22.90 -10.36
N TYR A 218 -5.50 -22.90 -9.02
CA TYR A 218 -5.06 -24.04 -8.21
C TYR A 218 -5.66 -23.94 -6.80
N GLU A 219 -6.00 -25.05 -6.15
CA GLU A 219 -6.42 -25.09 -4.74
C GLU A 219 -6.12 -26.45 -4.08
N ASP A 220 -5.73 -26.42 -2.80
CA ASP A 220 -5.72 -27.58 -1.89
C ASP A 220 -6.40 -27.23 -0.54
N ASP A 221 -6.02 -27.87 0.57
CA ASP A 221 -6.56 -27.61 1.92
C ASP A 221 -5.83 -26.47 2.68
N SER A 222 -4.66 -26.08 2.17
CA SER A 222 -3.62 -25.24 2.80
C SER A 222 -3.14 -24.08 1.91
N SER A 223 -3.38 -24.15 0.61
CA SER A 223 -2.98 -23.14 -0.38
C SER A 223 -4.02 -23.00 -1.50
N PHE A 224 -4.03 -21.85 -2.18
CA PHE A 224 -4.67 -21.66 -3.47
C PHE A 224 -3.96 -20.59 -4.30
N THR A 225 -4.01 -20.69 -5.62
CA THR A 225 -3.49 -19.67 -6.56
C THR A 225 -4.66 -19.06 -7.33
N PHE A 226 -4.63 -17.75 -7.54
CA PHE A 226 -5.59 -17.07 -8.39
C PHE A 226 -4.94 -16.07 -9.33
N THR A 227 -5.61 -15.80 -10.45
CA THR A 227 -5.24 -14.76 -11.42
C THR A 227 -6.34 -13.72 -11.51
N VAL A 228 -5.97 -12.46 -11.72
CA VAL A 228 -6.89 -11.34 -11.96
C VAL A 228 -6.25 -10.36 -12.96
N PRO A 229 -6.99 -9.84 -13.97
CA PRO A 229 -6.44 -8.86 -14.88
C PRO A 229 -6.29 -7.48 -14.20
N VAL A 230 -5.17 -6.81 -14.46
CA VAL A 230 -4.86 -5.47 -13.93
C VAL A 230 -4.52 -4.50 -15.06
N ASP A 231 -4.97 -3.25 -14.97
CA ASP A 231 -4.53 -2.17 -15.87
C ASP A 231 -3.23 -1.54 -15.38
N ASN A 232 -2.17 -1.71 -16.18
CA ASN A 232 -0.86 -1.10 -15.97
C ASN A 232 -0.64 -0.01 -17.03
N PHE A 233 -1.19 1.19 -16.77
CA PHE A 233 -1.09 2.36 -17.65
C PHE A 233 -1.61 2.14 -19.09
N GLY A 234 -2.65 1.33 -19.27
CA GLY A 234 -3.24 1.00 -20.56
C GLY A 234 -2.81 -0.36 -21.13
N GLU A 235 -1.89 -1.08 -20.49
CA GLU A 235 -1.59 -2.48 -20.76
C GLU A 235 -2.30 -3.39 -19.75
N VAL A 236 -3.07 -4.36 -20.23
CA VAL A 236 -3.70 -5.37 -19.36
C VAL A 236 -2.69 -6.49 -19.09
N GLN A 237 -2.26 -6.62 -17.84
CA GLN A 237 -1.36 -7.68 -17.38
C GLN A 237 -2.12 -8.67 -16.47
N THR A 238 -1.59 -9.90 -16.32
CA THR A 238 -2.15 -10.92 -15.43
C THR A 238 -1.47 -10.84 -14.06
N PHE A 239 -2.17 -10.37 -13.05
CA PHE A 239 -1.72 -10.41 -11.66
C PHE A 239 -2.01 -11.80 -11.08
N THR A 240 -0.97 -12.55 -10.76
CA THR A 240 -1.07 -13.90 -10.18
C THR A 240 -0.70 -13.85 -8.70
N VAL A 241 -1.54 -14.39 -7.83
CA VAL A 241 -1.34 -14.39 -6.37
C VAL A 241 -1.35 -15.82 -5.84
N ASN A 242 -0.35 -16.17 -5.04
CA ASN A 242 -0.38 -17.38 -4.22
C ASN A 242 -0.87 -17.03 -2.81
N ALA A 243 -1.87 -17.77 -2.35
CA ALA A 243 -2.42 -17.69 -1.01
C ALA A 243 -2.10 -18.94 -0.21
N VAL A 244 -1.81 -18.78 1.08
CA VAL A 244 -1.51 -19.87 2.03
C VAL A 244 -2.33 -19.69 3.30
N LYS A 245 -2.51 -20.79 4.04
CA LYS A 245 -3.33 -20.84 5.25
C LYS A 245 -2.48 -20.89 6.51
N GLU A 246 -2.44 -19.77 7.23
CA GLU A 246 -1.71 -19.61 8.50
C GLU A 246 -2.69 -19.24 9.61
N ASP A 247 -2.56 -19.88 10.77
CA ASP A 247 -3.41 -19.64 11.96
C ASP A 247 -4.93 -19.68 11.68
N GLY A 248 -5.32 -20.48 10.68
CA GLY A 248 -6.70 -20.62 10.20
C GLY A 248 -7.18 -19.52 9.24
N LYS A 249 -6.39 -18.46 9.04
CA LYS A 249 -6.65 -17.36 8.08
C LYS A 249 -6.00 -17.67 6.73
N TRP A 250 -6.54 -17.09 5.66
CA TRP A 250 -5.85 -17.01 4.38
C TRP A 250 -5.01 -15.73 4.31
N LYS A 251 -3.77 -15.84 3.83
CA LYS A 251 -2.85 -14.73 3.57
C LYS A 251 -2.25 -14.86 2.18
N ALA A 252 -1.89 -13.76 1.54
CA ALA A 252 -1.07 -13.81 0.32
C ALA A 252 0.41 -14.00 0.69
N SER A 253 1.11 -14.93 0.02
CA SER A 253 2.53 -15.24 0.29
C SER A 253 3.48 -14.68 -0.78
N SER A 254 3.00 -14.52 -2.00
CA SER A 254 3.74 -13.98 -3.15
C SER A 254 2.75 -13.52 -4.23
N TYR A 255 3.13 -12.55 -5.07
CA TYR A 255 2.46 -12.29 -6.34
C TYR A 255 3.45 -12.04 -7.47
N SER A 256 2.96 -12.12 -8.72
CA SER A 256 3.71 -11.78 -9.94
C SER A 256 2.81 -11.17 -11.00
N PHE A 257 3.42 -10.49 -11.98
CA PHE A 257 2.76 -9.98 -13.18
C PHE A 257 3.27 -10.76 -14.41
N SER A 258 2.41 -10.98 -15.41
CA SER A 258 2.74 -11.62 -16.69
C SER A 258 1.78 -11.25 -17.81
#